data_AF-A0AA86MXX7-F1
#
_entry.id   AF-A0AA86MXX7-F1
#
_cell.length_a   1.000
_cell.length_b   1.000
_cell.length_c   1.000
_cell.angle_alpha   90.00
_cell.angle_beta   90.00
_cell.angle_gamma   90.00
#
_symmetry.space_group_name_H-M   'P 1'
#
loop_
_entity.id
_entity.type
_entity.pdbx_description
1 polymer ?
#
loop_
_entity_poly.entity_id
_entity_poly.type
_entity_poly.pdbx_seq_one_letter_code
_entity_poly.pdbx_strand_id
1 'polypeptide(L)'
;MRCDQCRQAMIPDPPFNSVDEHLTLRVTRWHCAGCGEVVEEILCEPAGEADRPRRMRYPVREWTGCDRPVAGRLRTGRRKPLSLAA
;
A
#
# COMPACT_ATOMS: atom_id res chain seq x y z
N MET A 1 -17.66 10.68 1.97
CA MET A 1 -16.35 11.31 2.24
C MET A 1 -16.11 12.43 1.22
N ARG A 2 -15.25 13.42 1.51
CA ARG A 2 -14.83 14.46 0.55
C ARG A 2 -13.34 14.27 0.24
N CYS A 3 -12.95 14.46 -1.01
CA CYS A 3 -11.55 14.36 -1.42
C CYS A 3 -10.73 15.51 -0.84
N ASP A 4 -9.57 15.22 -0.26
CA ASP A 4 -8.70 16.25 0.31
C ASP A 4 -7.99 17.09 -0.76
N GLN A 5 -7.86 16.57 -1.99
CA GLN A 5 -7.23 17.26 -3.11
C GLN A 5 -8.16 18.27 -3.80
N CYS A 6 -9.35 17.83 -4.23
CA CYS A 6 -10.25 18.67 -5.03
C CYS A 6 -11.61 18.95 -4.39
N ARG A 7 -11.81 18.51 -3.14
CA ARG A 7 -13.05 18.71 -2.35
C ARG A 7 -14.33 18.11 -2.94
N GLN A 8 -14.24 17.40 -4.06
CA GLN A 8 -15.37 16.69 -4.65
C GLN A 8 -15.76 15.45 -3.84
N ALA A 9 -16.92 14.88 -4.16
CA ALA A 9 -17.40 13.66 -3.51
C ALA A 9 -16.47 12.47 -3.81
N MET A 10 -16.28 11.63 -2.79
CA MET A 10 -15.67 10.32 -2.97
C MET A 10 -16.75 9.24 -2.96
N ILE A 11 -16.68 8.36 -3.94
CA ILE A 11 -17.62 7.27 -4.18
C ILE A 11 -16.97 5.98 -3.66
N PRO A 12 -17.65 5.20 -2.79
CA PRO A 12 -17.13 3.94 -2.30
C PRO A 12 -17.32 2.81 -3.32
N ASP A 13 -16.32 1.96 -3.43
CA ASP A 13 -16.44 0.64 -4.06
C ASP A 13 -17.08 -0.35 -3.06
N PRO A 14 -17.62 -1.49 -3.52
CA PRO A 14 -18.06 -2.55 -2.63
C PRO A 14 -16.94 -2.94 -1.65
N PRO A 15 -17.20 -2.98 -0.33
CA PRO A 15 -16.17 -3.31 0.64
C PRO A 15 -15.79 -4.79 0.52
N PHE A 16 -14.53 -5.11 0.86
CA PHE A 16 -14.12 -6.49 1.09
C PHE A 16 -13.79 -6.70 2.57
N ASN A 17 -14.05 -7.91 3.06
CA ASN A 17 -13.73 -8.30 4.42
C ASN A 17 -12.62 -9.35 4.39
N SER A 18 -11.64 -9.19 5.28
CA SER A 18 -10.66 -10.22 5.62
C SER A 18 -10.86 -10.55 7.10
N VAL A 19 -11.03 -11.83 7.40
CA VAL A 19 -11.36 -12.30 8.75
C VAL A 19 -10.27 -13.27 9.18
N ASP A 20 -9.69 -13.04 10.35
CA ASP A 20 -8.86 -14.01 11.05
C ASP A 20 -9.45 -14.34 12.45
N GLU A 21 -8.78 -15.21 13.20
CA GLU A 21 -9.23 -15.67 14.52
C GLU A 21 -9.24 -14.57 15.61
N HIS A 22 -8.66 -13.41 15.33
CA HIS A 22 -8.50 -12.31 16.27
C HIS A 22 -9.20 -11.03 15.83
N LEU A 23 -9.44 -10.83 14.53
CA LEU A 23 -9.97 -9.60 13.99
C LEU A 23 -10.68 -9.78 12.64
N THR A 24 -11.61 -8.87 12.40
CA THR A 24 -12.24 -8.62 11.09
C THR A 24 -11.72 -7.29 10.56
N LEU A 25 -11.02 -7.33 9.43
CA LEU A 25 -10.71 -6.15 8.63
C LEU A 25 -11.80 -5.95 7.60
N ARG A 26 -12.49 -4.82 7.68
CA ARG A 26 -13.33 -4.33 6.59
C ARG A 26 -12.60 -3.22 5.87
N VAL A 27 -12.27 -3.45 4.60
CA VAL A 27 -11.59 -2.47 3.76
C VAL A 27 -12.58 -1.91 2.74
N THR A 28 -12.70 -0.58 2.72
CA THR A 28 -13.53 0.14 1.75
C THR A 28 -12.64 1.06 0.94
N ARG A 29 -12.55 0.81 -0.38
CA ARG A 29 -11.86 1.71 -1.32
C ARG A 29 -12.81 2.84 -1.72
N TRP A 30 -12.27 4.05 -1.80
CA TRP A 30 -12.99 5.25 -2.20
C TRP A 30 -12.27 5.89 -3.37
N HIS A 31 -12.99 6.24 -4.43
CA HIS A 31 -12.44 6.98 -5.56
C HIS A 31 -13.08 8.37 -5.66
N CYS A 32 -12.28 9.39 -5.95
CA CYS A 32 -12.78 10.74 -6.14
C CYS A 32 -13.39 10.91 -7.54
N ALA A 33 -14.65 11.36 -7.61
CA ALA A 33 -15.34 11.62 -8.87
C ALA A 33 -14.71 12.75 -9.72
N GLY A 34 -13.88 13.61 -9.10
CA GLY A 34 -13.28 14.76 -9.74
C GLY A 34 -11.86 14.55 -10.23
N CYS A 35 -10.97 14.09 -9.33
CA CYS A 35 -9.54 13.97 -9.62
C CYS A 35 -9.03 12.53 -9.72
N GLY A 36 -9.90 11.54 -9.48
CA GLY A 36 -9.51 10.12 -9.50
C GLY A 36 -8.70 9.65 -8.29
N GLU A 37 -8.39 10.51 -7.32
CA GLU A 37 -7.67 10.13 -6.10
C GLU A 37 -8.35 8.97 -5.37
N VAL A 38 -7.54 8.02 -4.90
CA VAL A 38 -8.00 6.81 -4.22
C VAL A 38 -7.59 6.84 -2.75
N VAL A 39 -8.54 6.53 -1.87
CA VAL A 39 -8.32 6.37 -0.42
C VAL A 39 -8.87 5.04 0.02
N GLU A 40 -8.16 4.33 0.88
CA GLU A 40 -8.68 3.15 1.56
C GLU A 40 -9.04 3.51 3.00
N GLU A 41 -10.17 2.98 3.42
CA GLU A 41 -10.64 3.04 4.78
C GLU A 41 -10.66 1.62 5.34
N ILE A 42 -9.87 1.39 6.39
CA ILE A 42 -9.86 0.13 7.14
C ILE A 42 -10.64 0.35 8.44
N LEU A 43 -11.63 -0.51 8.66
CA LEU A 43 -12.27 -0.70 9.94
C LEU A 43 -11.79 -2.04 10.51
N CYS A 44 -11.06 -1.99 11.62
CA CYS A 44 -10.62 -3.16 12.37
C CYS A 44 -11.62 -3.42 13.49
N GLU A 45 -12.32 -4.54 13.43
CA GLU A 45 -13.24 -5.02 14.47
C GLU A 45 -12.60 -6.24 15.15
N PRO A 46 -12.24 -6.17 16.43
CA PRO A 46 -11.70 -7.34 17.14
C PRO A 46 -12.77 -8.43 17.27
N ALA A 47 -12.34 -9.70 17.28
CA ALA A 47 -13.24 -10.87 17.36
C ALA A 47 -13.93 -11.04 18.73
N GLY A 48 -13.74 -10.12 19.68
CA GLY A 48 -14.33 -10.15 21.02
C GLY A 48 -14.69 -8.77 21.56
N GLU A 49 -15.46 -8.75 22.66
CA GLU A 49 -16.03 -7.53 23.29
C GLU A 49 -15.01 -6.57 23.90
N ALA A 50 -13.73 -6.96 24.01
CA ALA A 50 -12.77 -6.23 24.83
C ALA A 50 -12.18 -4.97 24.18
N ASP A 51 -12.18 -4.85 22.84
CA ASP A 51 -11.60 -3.70 22.14
C ASP A 51 -12.63 -3.00 21.24
N ARG A 52 -12.58 -1.67 21.23
CA ARG A 52 -13.45 -0.85 20.37
C ARG A 52 -12.96 -0.92 18.93
N PRO A 53 -13.86 -0.95 17.92
CA PRO A 53 -13.46 -0.90 16.53
C PRO A 53 -12.54 0.30 16.25
N ARG A 54 -11.42 0.04 15.56
CA ARG A 54 -10.47 1.09 15.16
C ARG A 54 -10.66 1.42 13.70
N ARG A 55 -10.84 2.70 13.39
CA ARG A 55 -11.00 3.19 12.02
C ARG A 55 -9.73 3.92 11.60
N MET A 56 -9.17 3.53 10.47
CA MET A 56 -8.00 4.17 9.87
C MET A 56 -8.30 4.55 8.41
N ARG A 57 -7.74 5.67 7.95
CA ARG A 57 -7.87 6.16 6.58
C ARG A 57 -6.50 6.56 6.06
N TYR A 58 -6.18 6.14 4.84
CA TYR A 58 -4.92 6.51 4.21
C TYR A 58 -5.08 6.61 2.68
N PRO A 59 -4.37 7.54 2.03
CA PRO A 59 -4.32 7.60 0.59
C PRO A 59 -3.65 6.34 0.04
N VAL A 60 -4.17 5.81 -1.06
CA VAL A 60 -3.61 4.63 -1.71
C VAL A 60 -3.09 5.01 -3.07
N ARG A 61 -1.83 4.69 -3.28
CA ARG A 61 -1.25 4.65 -4.62
C ARG A 61 -1.19 3.20 -5.02
N GLU A 62 -1.52 2.91 -6.27
CA GLU A 62 -1.26 1.59 -6.82
C GLU A 62 0.20 1.25 -6.54
N TRP A 63 0.41 0.09 -5.93
CA TRP A 63 1.74 -0.47 -5.81
C TRP A 63 2.19 -0.83 -7.23
N THR A 64 2.89 0.09 -7.90
CA THR A 64 3.66 -0.21 -9.11
C THR A 64 4.86 -1.03 -8.63
N GLY A 65 4.64 -2.32 -8.39
CA GLY A 65 5.68 -3.22 -7.94
C GLY A 65 6.96 -3.03 -8.73
N CYS A 66 8.09 -3.25 -8.07
CA CYS A 66 9.40 -3.17 -8.68
C CYS A 66 9.49 -4.23 -9.79
N ASP A 67 8.98 -3.88 -10.98
CA ASP A 67 9.05 -4.66 -12.20
C ASP A 67 10.46 -4.53 -12.76
N ARG A 68 11.42 -5.03 -11.98
CA ARG A 68 12.73 -5.52 -12.43
C ARG A 68 13.50 -6.08 -11.23
N PRO A 69 13.80 -7.39 -11.19
CA PRO A 69 15.15 -7.74 -10.78
C PRO A 69 16.08 -6.93 -11.69
N VAL A 70 16.81 -5.97 -11.13
CA VAL A 70 17.93 -5.34 -11.82
C VAL A 70 19.01 -6.42 -11.93
N ALA A 71 18.83 -7.36 -12.87
CA ALA A 71 19.92 -8.09 -13.50
C ALA A 71 20.67 -7.12 -14.45
N GLY A 72 20.94 -5.91 -13.97
CA GLY A 72 21.65 -4.86 -14.67
C GLY A 72 23.09 -4.88 -14.19
N ARG A 73 23.87 -5.80 -14.77
CA ARG A 73 25.34 -5.84 -14.75
C ARG A 73 25.97 -5.62 -13.37
N LEU A 74 26.31 -6.71 -12.69
CA LEU A 74 27.56 -6.76 -11.94
C LEU A 74 28.66 -6.25 -12.89
N ARG A 75 29.00 -4.97 -12.80
CA ARG A 75 30.32 -4.50 -13.21
C ARG A 75 31.26 -5.27 -12.30
N THR A 76 31.75 -6.41 -12.78
CA THR A 76 33.04 -6.92 -12.36
C THR A 76 34.01 -5.78 -12.66
N GLY A 77 34.27 -4.98 -11.63
CA GLY A 77 35.32 -3.98 -11.68
C GLY A 77 36.55 -4.68 -12.23
N ARG A 78 37.18 -4.07 -13.24
CA ARG A 78 38.52 -4.43 -13.69
C ARG A 78 39.36 -4.71 -12.44
N ARG A 79 39.67 -5.98 -12.18
CA ARG A 79 40.78 -6.31 -11.29
C ARG A 79 42.01 -5.77 -12.02
N LYS A 80 42.63 -4.72 -11.48
CA LYS A 80 44.04 -4.46 -11.76
C LYS A 80 44.78 -5.74 -11.39
N PRO A 81 45.64 -6.30 -12.26
CA PRO A 81 46.58 -7.30 -11.78
C PRO A 81 47.45 -6.62 -10.72
N LEU A 82 47.47 -7.18 -9.52
CA LEU A 82 48.53 -6.90 -8.56
C LEU A 82 49.81 -7.44 -9.18
N SER A 83 50.69 -6.53 -9.60
CA SER A 83 52.07 -6.84 -9.90
C SER A 83 52.69 -7.47 -8.65
N LEU A 84 52.91 -8.78 -8.67
CA LEU A 84 53.85 -9.42 -7.76
C LEU A 84 55.25 -9.06 -8.27
N ALA A 85 55.86 -8.06 -7.65
CA ALA A 85 57.31 -7.90 -7.71
C ALA A 85 57.91 -8.83 -6.64
N ALA A 86 58.75 -9.74 -7.09
CA ALA A 86 59.76 -10.44 -6.28
C ALA A 86 61.12 -10.08 -6.88
#